data_AF-A0A4V1XXW0-F1
#
_entry.id   AF-A0A4V1XXW0-F1
#
_cell.length_a   1.000
_cell.length_b   1.000
_cell.length_c   1.000
_cell.angle_alpha   90.00
_cell.angle_beta   90.00
_cell.angle_gamma   90.00
#
_symmetry.space_group_name_H-M   'P 1'
#
loop_
_entity.id
_entity.type
_entity.pdbx_description
1 polymer ?
#
loop_
_entity_poly.entity_id
_entity_poly.type
_entity_poly.pdbx_seq_one_letter_code
_entity_poly.pdbx_strand_id
1 'polypeptide(L)'
;MSALHAVAPELVPKPIAWGKVKDAATETHFLVVEFKDLVPGGVLPDAAKLGSRIAAMHKRSASPNGKFGFHVQTYDGSRIQAVGWDDKWTPFFGRLLAEAYAQDVAANGVWPALEAAFARTQSRLVPRLIGELEAEGRSVTPRLIHGDLWDGNVGVDAATGDPWIFDAAAYYAHHEMELGIWAAERHALSRGPYVREYLDRMGRSEPAGECEDRIRLYSAKTNFMHSAVFPGSPARWS
;
A
#
# COMPACT_ATOMS: atom_id res chain seq x y z
N MET A 1 -5.08 -9.05 7.30
CA MET A 1 -5.30 -8.50 8.66
C MET A 1 -4.47 -9.17 9.76
N SER A 2 -4.42 -10.50 9.91
CA SER A 2 -3.76 -11.14 11.08
C SER A 2 -2.29 -10.75 11.29
N ALA A 3 -1.50 -10.66 10.22
CA ALA A 3 -0.10 -10.23 10.30
C ALA A 3 0.04 -8.79 10.82
N LEU A 4 -0.83 -7.88 10.36
CA LEU A 4 -0.85 -6.48 10.80
C LEU A 4 -1.29 -6.37 12.27
N HIS A 5 -2.37 -7.06 12.65
CA HIS A 5 -2.85 -7.07 14.05
C HIS A 5 -1.80 -7.64 15.02
N ALA A 6 -1.04 -8.66 14.62
CA ALA A 6 0.04 -9.18 15.45
C ALA A 6 1.15 -8.15 15.73
N VAL A 7 1.39 -7.21 14.80
CA VAL A 7 2.41 -6.17 14.92
C VAL A 7 1.87 -4.88 15.56
N ALA A 8 0.59 -4.58 15.38
CA ALA A 8 -0.06 -3.36 15.85
C ALA A 8 -1.51 -3.62 16.30
N PRO A 9 -1.72 -4.36 17.39
CA PRO A 9 -3.06 -4.68 17.90
C PRO A 9 -3.84 -3.43 18.36
N GLU A 10 -3.13 -2.33 18.64
CA GLU A 10 -3.70 -1.03 19.00
C GLU A 10 -4.17 -0.19 17.80
N LEU A 11 -3.90 -0.64 16.57
CA LEU A 11 -4.15 0.11 15.34
C LEU A 11 -5.01 -0.68 14.34
N VAL A 12 -5.01 -2.00 14.43
CA VAL A 12 -5.62 -2.90 13.45
C VAL A 12 -6.65 -3.79 14.17
N PRO A 13 -7.93 -3.82 13.76
CA PRO A 13 -8.93 -4.66 14.41
C PRO A 13 -8.55 -6.14 14.40
N LYS A 14 -8.85 -6.85 15.49
CA LYS A 14 -8.56 -8.28 15.58
C LYS A 14 -9.38 -9.08 14.57
N PRO A 15 -8.78 -9.83 13.63
CA PRO A 15 -9.52 -10.82 12.85
C PRO A 15 -9.92 -11.99 13.75
N ILE A 16 -11.19 -12.39 13.68
CA ILE A 16 -11.79 -13.40 14.56
C ILE A 16 -11.97 -14.72 13.80
N ALA A 17 -12.62 -14.67 12.64
CA ALA A 17 -12.92 -15.85 11.84
C ALA A 17 -13.10 -15.49 10.37
N TRP A 18 -12.91 -16.46 9.48
CA TRP A 18 -13.30 -16.36 8.07
C TRP A 18 -13.63 -17.75 7.56
N GLY A 19 -14.39 -17.83 6.48
CA GLY A 19 -14.73 -19.12 5.89
C GLY A 19 -15.75 -19.03 4.77
N LYS A 20 -16.08 -20.19 4.22
CA LYS A 20 -17.15 -20.35 3.22
C LYS A 20 -18.49 -20.55 3.94
N VAL A 21 -19.53 -19.85 3.49
CA VAL A 21 -20.89 -20.04 3.99
C VAL A 21 -21.40 -21.40 3.50
N LYS A 22 -21.89 -22.24 4.41
CA LYS A 22 -22.48 -23.54 4.07
C LYS A 22 -23.85 -23.33 3.41
N ASP A 23 -24.17 -24.19 2.45
CA ASP A 23 -25.48 -24.26 1.79
C ASP A 23 -25.97 -22.94 1.16
N ALA A 24 -25.04 -22.04 0.82
CA ALA A 24 -25.36 -20.82 0.10
C ALA A 24 -25.70 -21.14 -1.37
N ALA A 25 -26.78 -20.52 -1.88
CA ALA A 25 -27.20 -20.69 -3.28
C ALA A 25 -26.14 -20.21 -4.29
N THR A 26 -25.24 -19.31 -3.87
CA THR A 26 -24.06 -18.87 -4.61
C THR A 26 -22.82 -18.98 -3.73
N GLU A 27 -21.66 -19.20 -4.33
CA GLU A 27 -20.40 -19.31 -3.58
C GLU A 27 -20.14 -18.02 -2.79
N THR A 28 -20.29 -18.12 -1.47
CA THR A 28 -20.25 -16.97 -0.56
C THR A 28 -19.23 -17.24 0.54
N HIS A 29 -18.43 -16.22 0.85
CA HIS A 29 -17.44 -16.25 1.93
C HIS A 29 -17.74 -15.14 2.93
N PHE A 30 -17.26 -15.31 4.16
CA PHE A 30 -17.41 -14.33 5.23
C PHE A 30 -16.08 -14.07 5.93
N LEU A 31 -15.99 -12.87 6.51
CA LEU A 31 -14.92 -12.44 7.41
C LEU A 31 -15.59 -11.81 8.64
N VAL A 32 -15.15 -12.23 9.84
CA VAL A 32 -15.55 -11.69 11.13
C VAL A 32 -14.33 -11.02 11.74
N VAL A 33 -14.48 -9.74 12.07
CA VAL A 33 -13.44 -8.91 12.70
C VAL A 33 -14.02 -8.26 13.95
N GLU A 34 -13.14 -7.86 14.86
CA GLU A 34 -13.49 -7.03 16.00
C GLU A 34 -14.21 -5.76 15.55
N PHE A 35 -15.35 -5.48 16.19
CA PHE A 35 -16.09 -4.26 15.96
C PHE A 35 -15.39 -3.08 16.66
N LYS A 36 -15.19 -1.98 15.92
CA LYS A 36 -14.72 -0.70 16.44
C LYS A 36 -15.80 0.35 16.25
N ASP A 37 -16.12 1.08 17.31
CA ASP A 37 -17.07 2.17 17.25
C ASP A 37 -16.34 3.43 16.76
N LEU A 38 -16.53 3.77 15.48
CA LEU A 38 -15.79 4.82 14.80
C LEU A 38 -16.67 6.07 14.61
N VAL A 39 -16.05 7.25 14.67
CA VAL A 39 -16.70 8.52 14.36
C VAL A 39 -17.28 8.46 12.93
N PRO A 40 -18.60 8.66 12.74
CA PRO A 40 -19.21 8.64 11.42
C PRO A 40 -18.72 9.76 10.51
N GLY A 41 -18.88 9.57 9.19
CA GLY A 41 -18.68 10.64 8.20
C GLY A 41 -17.24 10.78 7.69
N GLY A 42 -16.39 9.76 7.85
CA GLY A 42 -15.04 9.75 7.28
C GLY A 42 -14.10 10.77 7.91
N VAL A 43 -14.28 11.05 9.21
CA VAL A 43 -13.39 11.94 9.95
C VAL A 43 -12.00 11.33 9.99
N LEU A 44 -11.01 12.06 9.51
CA LEU A 44 -9.62 11.64 9.56
C LEU A 44 -9.01 11.88 10.94
N PRO A 45 -8.12 10.98 11.40
CA PRO A 45 -7.40 11.15 12.64
C PRO A 45 -6.42 12.33 12.58
N ASP A 46 -6.01 12.80 13.75
CA ASP A 46 -4.87 13.70 13.84
C ASP A 46 -3.63 13.11 13.13
N ALA A 47 -2.97 13.94 12.31
CA ALA A 47 -1.86 13.50 11.46
C ALA A 47 -0.66 13.01 12.28
N ALA A 48 -0.38 13.63 13.43
CA ALA A 48 0.73 13.23 14.29
C ALA A 48 0.45 11.88 14.95
N LYS A 49 -0.80 11.63 15.39
CA LYS A 49 -1.24 10.32 15.88
C LYS A 49 -1.11 9.24 14.79
N LEU A 50 -1.71 9.45 13.62
CA LEU A 50 -1.69 8.45 12.53
C LEU A 50 -0.26 8.17 12.07
N GLY A 51 0.51 9.21 11.75
CA GLY A 51 1.90 9.08 11.33
C GLY A 51 2.76 8.32 12.35
N SER A 52 2.55 8.59 13.65
CA SER A 52 3.24 7.86 14.72
C SER A 52 2.87 6.39 14.80
N ARG A 53 1.59 6.05 14.68
CA ARG A 53 1.12 4.65 14.78
C ARG A 53 1.58 3.83 13.57
N ILE A 54 1.51 4.38 12.36
CA ILE A 54 1.98 3.71 11.13
C ILE A 54 3.50 3.53 11.13
N ALA A 55 4.27 4.56 11.50
CA ALA A 55 5.72 4.44 11.62
C ALA A 55 6.12 3.39 12.67
N ALA A 56 5.43 3.34 13.81
CA ALA A 56 5.67 2.32 14.83
C ALA A 56 5.35 0.91 14.33
N MET A 57 4.22 0.71 13.63
CA MET A 57 3.86 -0.55 12.99
C MET A 57 4.94 -1.02 12.02
N HIS A 58 5.38 -0.14 11.11
CA HIS A 58 6.44 -0.48 10.14
C HIS A 58 7.75 -0.84 10.85
N LYS A 59 8.19 -0.07 11.86
CA LYS A 59 9.42 -0.37 12.62
C LYS A 59 9.38 -1.70 13.36
N ARG A 60 8.23 -2.05 13.95
CA ARG A 60 8.04 -3.31 14.69
C ARG A 60 7.92 -4.53 13.77
N SER A 61 7.49 -4.33 12.52
CA SER A 61 7.35 -5.42 11.58
C SER A 61 8.70 -6.02 11.16
N ALA A 62 8.72 -7.34 10.97
CA ALA A 62 9.85 -8.08 10.43
C ALA A 62 9.33 -9.14 9.45
N SER A 63 9.91 -9.17 8.24
CA SER A 63 9.59 -10.22 7.27
C SER A 63 10.02 -11.59 7.80
N PRO A 64 9.13 -12.61 7.75
CA PRO A 64 9.40 -13.91 8.36
C PRO A 64 10.57 -14.66 7.72
N ASN A 65 10.96 -14.28 6.51
CA ASN A 65 12.07 -14.86 5.74
C ASN A 65 13.08 -13.80 5.29
N GLY A 66 12.96 -12.56 5.76
CA GLY A 66 13.81 -11.44 5.34
C GLY A 66 13.60 -10.94 3.91
N LYS A 67 12.56 -11.42 3.21
CA LYS A 67 12.25 -11.08 1.81
C LYS A 67 11.10 -10.09 1.67
N PHE A 68 10.99 -9.46 0.50
CA PHE A 68 9.81 -8.69 0.08
C PHE A 68 8.73 -9.62 -0.45
N GLY A 69 7.46 -9.29 -0.23
CA GLY A 69 6.32 -10.12 -0.65
C GLY A 69 5.42 -10.57 0.47
N PHE A 70 4.62 -11.59 0.20
CA PHE A 70 3.70 -12.16 1.16
C PHE A 70 3.50 -13.66 0.93
N HIS A 71 3.12 -14.37 1.98
CA HIS A 71 2.97 -15.84 1.97
C HIS A 71 1.71 -16.33 1.25
N VAL A 72 0.72 -15.44 1.08
CA VAL A 72 -0.52 -15.70 0.34
C VAL A 72 -0.73 -14.59 -0.68
N GLN A 73 -1.46 -14.92 -1.73
CA GLN A 73 -1.92 -13.94 -2.71
C GLN A 73 -2.76 -12.86 -2.02
N THR A 74 -2.43 -11.59 -2.25
CA THR A 74 -3.22 -10.46 -1.76
C THR A 74 -3.92 -9.73 -2.90
N TYR A 75 -4.95 -8.98 -2.54
CA TYR A 75 -5.78 -8.24 -3.47
C TYR A 75 -5.95 -6.81 -2.95
N ASP A 76 -5.92 -5.86 -3.87
CA ASP A 76 -6.24 -4.45 -3.67
C ASP A 76 -7.58 -4.23 -4.37
N GLY A 77 -8.64 -4.14 -3.56
CA GLY A 77 -10.01 -4.39 -4.03
C GLY A 77 -10.15 -5.78 -4.68
N SER A 78 -10.63 -5.82 -5.93
CA SER A 78 -10.74 -7.06 -6.72
C SER A 78 -9.51 -7.37 -7.57
N ARG A 79 -8.44 -6.58 -7.44
CA ARG A 79 -7.26 -6.64 -8.31
C ARG A 79 -6.13 -7.40 -7.64
N ILE A 80 -5.54 -8.33 -8.37
CA ILE A 80 -4.45 -9.16 -7.85
C ILE A 80 -3.17 -8.34 -7.72
N GLN A 81 -2.34 -8.63 -6.72
CA GLN A 81 -1.02 -8.01 -6.56
C GLN A 81 0.08 -9.05 -6.76
N ALA A 82 1.13 -8.75 -7.53
CA ALA A 82 2.25 -9.69 -7.74
C ALA A 82 3.19 -9.80 -6.51
N VAL A 83 2.69 -10.35 -5.39
CA VAL A 83 3.35 -10.37 -4.07
C VAL A 83 4.23 -11.60 -3.81
N GLY A 84 4.55 -12.40 -4.83
CA GLY A 84 5.46 -13.53 -4.70
C GLY A 84 6.85 -13.09 -4.23
N TRP A 85 7.45 -13.85 -3.31
CA TRP A 85 8.67 -13.49 -2.59
C TRP A 85 9.84 -13.06 -3.49
N ASP A 86 10.63 -12.10 -3.01
CA ASP A 86 11.85 -11.61 -3.67
C ASP A 86 12.89 -11.15 -2.65
N ASP A 87 14.16 -11.37 -2.96
CA ASP A 87 15.28 -10.94 -2.11
C ASP A 87 15.62 -9.45 -2.28
N LYS A 88 15.17 -8.84 -3.38
CA LYS A 88 15.48 -7.45 -3.73
C LYS A 88 14.21 -6.64 -3.96
N TRP A 89 14.24 -5.38 -3.51
CA TRP A 89 13.06 -4.52 -3.63
C TRP A 89 12.81 -4.10 -5.08
N THR A 90 13.87 -3.80 -5.82
CA THR A 90 13.77 -3.31 -7.20
C THR A 90 13.03 -4.27 -8.15
N PRO A 91 13.40 -5.56 -8.29
CA PRO A 91 12.66 -6.50 -9.12
C PRO A 91 11.25 -6.78 -8.59
N PHE A 92 11.06 -6.80 -7.26
CA PHE A 92 9.74 -6.96 -6.66
C PHE A 92 8.80 -5.82 -7.04
N PHE A 93 9.23 -4.56 -6.88
CA PHE A 93 8.45 -3.39 -7.28
C PHE A 93 8.18 -3.37 -8.79
N GLY A 94 9.17 -3.71 -9.61
CA GLY A 94 8.98 -3.84 -11.06
C GLY A 94 7.86 -4.80 -11.44
N ARG A 95 7.76 -5.96 -10.76
CA ARG A 95 6.68 -6.93 -10.94
C ARG A 95 5.32 -6.39 -10.47
N LEU A 96 5.27 -5.74 -9.30
CA LEU A 96 4.03 -5.10 -8.81
C LEU A 96 3.49 -4.06 -9.79
N LEU A 97 4.37 -3.19 -10.30
CA LEU A 97 3.99 -2.14 -11.24
C LEU A 97 3.55 -2.72 -12.59
N ALA A 98 4.20 -3.79 -13.07
CA ALA A 98 3.83 -4.47 -14.30
C ALA A 98 2.47 -5.16 -14.21
N GLU A 99 2.18 -5.81 -13.10
CA GLU A 99 0.87 -6.44 -12.86
C GLU A 99 -0.25 -5.39 -12.82
N ALA A 100 -0.02 -4.26 -12.16
CA ALA A 100 -0.99 -3.16 -12.12
C ALA A 100 -1.24 -2.57 -13.52
N TYR A 101 -0.17 -2.32 -14.30
CA TYR A 101 -0.29 -1.82 -15.67
C TYR A 101 -1.00 -2.82 -16.60
N ALA A 102 -0.71 -4.12 -16.49
CA ALA A 102 -1.38 -5.14 -17.27
C ALA A 102 -2.89 -5.16 -17.00
N GLN A 103 -3.30 -5.02 -15.73
CA GLN A 103 -4.70 -4.90 -15.34
C GLN A 103 -5.35 -3.60 -15.87
N ASP A 104 -4.64 -2.47 -15.90
CA ASP A 104 -5.13 -1.24 -16.56
C ASP A 104 -5.39 -1.46 -18.05
N VAL A 105 -4.41 -2.02 -18.77
CA VAL A 105 -4.53 -2.25 -20.22
C VAL A 105 -5.66 -3.23 -20.52
N ALA A 106 -5.83 -4.26 -19.69
CA ALA A 106 -6.94 -5.21 -19.84
C ALA A 106 -8.31 -4.54 -19.68
N ALA A 107 -8.43 -3.55 -18.78
CA ALA A 107 -9.69 -2.85 -18.51
C ALA A 107 -9.96 -1.69 -19.49
N ASN A 108 -8.91 -0.97 -19.91
CA ASN A 108 -9.03 0.30 -20.62
C ASN A 108 -8.45 0.28 -22.06
N GLY A 109 -7.92 -0.86 -22.51
CA GLY A 109 -7.29 -1.01 -23.81
C GLY A 109 -5.89 -0.39 -23.91
N VAL A 110 -5.21 -0.61 -25.03
CA VAL A 110 -3.84 -0.12 -25.25
C VAL A 110 -3.83 1.40 -25.47
N TRP A 111 -2.90 2.08 -24.81
CA TRP A 111 -2.61 3.49 -25.06
C TRP A 111 -1.12 3.65 -25.41
N PRO A 112 -0.75 3.84 -26.69
CA PRO A 112 0.65 3.76 -27.15
C PRO A 112 1.61 4.73 -26.44
N ALA A 113 1.15 5.94 -26.10
CA ALA A 113 1.98 6.90 -25.37
C ALA A 113 2.26 6.43 -23.93
N LEU A 114 1.25 5.88 -23.25
CA LEU A 114 1.40 5.30 -21.92
C LEU A 114 2.26 4.04 -21.95
N GLU A 115 2.12 3.19 -22.96
CA GLU A 115 2.96 2.00 -23.15
C GLU A 115 4.44 2.38 -23.31
N ALA A 116 4.74 3.38 -24.14
CA ALA A 116 6.10 3.89 -24.30
C ALA A 116 6.64 4.50 -22.98
N ALA A 117 5.81 5.23 -22.24
CA ALA A 117 6.17 5.78 -20.94
C ALA A 117 6.42 4.69 -19.89
N PHE A 118 5.56 3.67 -19.83
CA PHE A 118 5.69 2.51 -18.95
C PHE A 118 6.95 1.70 -19.29
N ALA A 119 7.23 1.45 -20.57
CA ALA A 119 8.45 0.76 -21.00
C ALA A 119 9.73 1.51 -20.57
N ARG A 120 9.75 2.85 -20.70
CA ARG A 120 10.86 3.67 -20.19
C ARG A 120 10.93 3.67 -18.66
N THR A 121 9.78 3.64 -17.99
CA THR A 121 9.70 3.57 -16.52
C THR A 121 10.30 2.26 -16.03
N GLN A 122 9.88 1.13 -16.57
CA GLN A 122 10.40 -0.20 -16.23
C GLN A 122 11.90 -0.34 -16.55
N SER A 123 12.33 0.06 -17.75
CA SER A 123 13.72 -0.16 -18.19
C SER A 123 14.74 0.84 -17.66
N ARG A 124 14.31 2.04 -17.22
CA ARG A 124 15.22 3.10 -16.78
C ARG A 124 14.88 3.66 -15.42
N LEU A 125 13.65 4.12 -15.20
CA LEU A 125 13.30 4.83 -13.96
C LEU A 125 13.28 3.90 -12.75
N VAL A 126 12.74 2.69 -12.87
CA VAL A 126 12.73 1.72 -11.76
C VAL A 126 14.16 1.33 -11.38
N PRO A 127 15.04 0.85 -12.29
CA PRO A 127 16.43 0.55 -11.95
C PRO A 127 17.20 1.75 -11.42
N ARG A 128 16.94 2.96 -11.94
CA ARG A 128 17.59 4.15 -11.41
C ARG A 128 17.04 4.46 -10.02
N LEU A 129 15.80 4.90 -9.93
CA LEU A 129 15.28 5.51 -8.72
C LEU A 129 15.09 4.50 -7.57
N ILE A 130 14.67 3.29 -7.88
CA ILE A 130 14.44 2.24 -6.88
C ILE A 130 15.72 1.42 -6.65
N GLY A 131 16.49 1.15 -7.71
CA GLY A 131 17.76 0.43 -7.59
C GLY A 131 18.81 1.15 -6.74
N GLU A 132 18.80 2.49 -6.74
CA GLU A 132 19.68 3.28 -5.87
C GLU A 132 19.46 2.98 -4.38
N LEU A 133 18.26 2.58 -3.95
CA LEU A 133 18.01 2.21 -2.55
C LEU A 133 18.85 1.01 -2.07
N GLU A 134 19.35 0.20 -3.00
CA GLU A 134 20.13 -1.01 -2.75
C GLU A 134 21.55 -0.91 -3.34
N ALA A 135 21.95 0.27 -3.84
CA ALA A 135 23.26 0.54 -4.42
C ALA A 135 24.28 1.03 -3.38
N GLU A 136 25.57 0.98 -3.71
CA GLU A 136 26.64 1.54 -2.87
C GLU A 136 26.65 1.02 -1.42
N GLY A 137 26.27 -0.26 -1.23
CA GLY A 137 26.18 -0.89 0.09
C GLY A 137 24.93 -0.56 0.90
N ARG A 138 24.00 0.23 0.34
CA ARG A 138 22.68 0.47 0.92
C ARG A 138 21.80 -0.77 0.85
N SER A 139 20.80 -0.82 1.71
CA SER A 139 19.82 -1.91 1.72
C SER A 139 18.45 -1.40 2.15
N VAL A 140 17.42 -2.03 1.61
CA VAL A 140 16.03 -1.78 2.00
C VAL A 140 15.61 -2.87 2.97
N THR A 141 15.07 -2.48 4.13
CA THR A 141 14.44 -3.45 5.04
C THR A 141 12.99 -3.71 4.63
N PRO A 142 12.57 -4.96 4.39
CA PRO A 142 11.17 -5.28 4.13
C PRO A 142 10.31 -5.01 5.38
N ARG A 143 9.37 -4.06 5.27
CA ARG A 143 8.41 -3.70 6.32
C ARG A 143 7.02 -4.13 5.91
N LEU A 144 6.24 -4.65 6.87
CA LEU A 144 4.84 -4.98 6.64
C LEU A 144 4.05 -3.69 6.49
N ILE A 145 3.58 -3.41 5.28
CA ILE A 145 2.73 -2.27 4.99
C ILE A 145 1.25 -2.70 4.99
N HIS A 146 0.34 -1.75 5.16
CA HIS A 146 -1.09 -1.93 4.98
C HIS A 146 -1.42 -2.25 3.52
N GLY A 147 -0.81 -1.54 2.57
CA GLY A 147 -0.85 -1.88 1.14
C GLY A 147 -2.07 -1.37 0.37
N ASP A 148 -3.06 -0.82 1.09
CA ASP A 148 -4.19 -0.05 0.55
C ASP A 148 -4.63 1.04 1.55
N LEU A 149 -3.68 1.79 2.12
CA LEU A 149 -4.01 2.79 3.15
C LEU A 149 -4.39 4.12 2.52
N TRP A 150 -5.69 4.36 2.34
CA TRP A 150 -6.25 5.65 1.94
C TRP A 150 -7.30 6.11 2.96
N ASP A 151 -7.84 7.31 2.79
CA ASP A 151 -8.77 7.92 3.76
C ASP A 151 -10.03 7.08 4.05
N GLY A 152 -10.50 6.27 3.09
CA GLY A 152 -11.61 5.35 3.31
C GLY A 152 -11.28 4.14 4.21
N ASN A 153 -9.99 3.82 4.38
CA ASN A 153 -9.49 2.68 5.16
C ASN A 153 -8.91 3.11 6.52
N VAL A 154 -9.25 4.32 6.95
CA VAL A 154 -8.87 4.89 8.25
C VAL A 154 -10.12 5.35 8.98
N GLY A 155 -10.19 5.07 10.28
CA GLY A 155 -11.23 5.59 11.15
C GLY A 155 -10.69 6.12 12.46
N VAL A 156 -11.52 6.89 13.15
CA VAL A 156 -11.22 7.46 14.46
C VAL A 156 -12.15 6.81 15.46
N ASP A 157 -11.61 6.21 16.51
CA ASP A 157 -12.38 5.66 17.61
C ASP A 157 -13.21 6.75 18.29
N ALA A 158 -14.52 6.52 18.44
CA ALA A 158 -15.47 7.52 18.94
C ALA A 158 -15.23 7.91 20.41
N ALA A 159 -14.67 7.01 21.21
CA ALA A 159 -14.44 7.24 22.64
C ALA A 159 -13.06 7.85 22.92
N THR A 160 -12.02 7.40 22.21
CA THR A 160 -10.62 7.74 22.51
C THR A 160 -10.00 8.72 21.52
N GLY A 161 -10.59 8.87 20.32
CA GLY A 161 -10.02 9.65 19.24
C GLY A 161 -8.73 9.07 18.67
N ASP A 162 -8.49 7.76 18.88
CA ASP A 162 -7.32 7.06 18.34
C ASP A 162 -7.60 6.48 16.94
N PRO A 163 -6.57 6.41 16.07
CA PRO A 163 -6.74 5.90 14.72
C PRO A 163 -6.89 4.36 14.71
N TRP A 164 -7.75 3.87 13.84
CA TRP A 164 -7.83 2.47 13.41
C TRP A 164 -7.68 2.38 11.89
N ILE A 165 -7.03 1.33 11.41
CA ILE A 165 -6.90 1.01 9.97
C ILE A 165 -7.49 -0.36 9.66
N PHE A 166 -8.11 -0.49 8.49
CA PHE A 166 -8.85 -1.70 8.09
C PHE A 166 -8.81 -1.92 6.57
N ASP A 167 -9.28 -3.08 6.12
CA ASP A 167 -9.32 -3.46 4.70
C ASP A 167 -7.95 -3.48 3.99
N ALA A 168 -6.97 -4.09 4.66
CA ALA A 168 -5.59 -4.14 4.18
C ALA A 168 -5.34 -5.08 3.00
N ALA A 169 -4.55 -4.60 2.04
CA ALA A 169 -3.95 -5.35 0.94
C ALA A 169 -2.46 -5.66 1.22
N ALA A 170 -2.17 -6.19 2.41
CA ALA A 170 -0.84 -6.17 3.04
C ALA A 170 0.25 -7.02 2.35
N TYR A 171 1.49 -6.54 2.38
CA TYR A 171 2.70 -7.28 2.00
C TYR A 171 3.96 -6.64 2.62
N TYR A 172 5.09 -7.35 2.59
CA TYR A 172 6.38 -6.80 3.00
C TYR A 172 7.01 -5.99 1.86
N ALA A 173 7.27 -4.71 2.10
CA ALA A 173 7.67 -3.73 1.09
C ALA A 173 8.76 -2.77 1.60
N HIS A 174 9.29 -1.92 0.70
CA HIS A 174 9.93 -0.68 1.13
C HIS A 174 8.87 0.20 1.83
N HIS A 175 9.20 0.76 3.00
CA HIS A 175 8.23 1.49 3.82
C HIS A 175 7.62 2.73 3.12
N GLU A 176 8.36 3.40 2.22
CA GLU A 176 7.85 4.54 1.45
C GLU A 176 6.80 4.13 0.42
N MET A 177 6.65 2.83 0.11
CA MET A 177 5.58 2.32 -0.78
C MET A 177 4.18 2.66 -0.25
N GLU A 178 3.98 2.67 1.08
CA GLU A 178 2.71 3.07 1.70
C GLU A 178 2.35 4.51 1.34
N LEU A 179 3.35 5.40 1.32
CA LEU A 179 3.15 6.81 0.99
C LEU A 179 2.77 7.02 -0.48
N GLY A 180 3.17 6.10 -1.38
CA GLY A 180 2.70 6.10 -2.76
C GLY A 180 1.18 5.94 -2.86
N ILE A 181 0.56 5.21 -1.92
CA ILE A 181 -0.89 5.11 -1.84
C ILE A 181 -1.48 6.45 -1.38
N TRP A 182 -0.86 7.10 -0.40
CA TRP A 182 -1.33 8.40 0.11
C TRP A 182 -1.24 9.50 -0.93
N ALA A 183 -0.16 9.48 -1.72
CA ALA A 183 0.17 10.55 -2.68
C ALA A 183 -0.74 10.62 -3.90
N ALA A 184 -1.58 9.61 -4.15
CA ALA A 184 -2.58 9.72 -5.20
C ALA A 184 -3.51 10.92 -4.92
N GLU A 185 -3.63 11.84 -5.87
CA GLU A 185 -4.29 13.15 -5.67
C GLU A 185 -5.73 13.07 -5.14
N ARG A 186 -6.41 11.96 -5.45
CA ARG A 186 -7.77 11.66 -4.99
C ARG A 186 -7.88 11.38 -3.48
N HIS A 187 -6.79 11.01 -2.82
CA HIS A 187 -6.81 10.63 -1.40
C HIS A 187 -6.53 11.84 -0.50
N ALA A 188 -7.29 11.97 0.57
CA ALA A 188 -7.12 13.07 1.53
C ALA A 188 -5.84 12.94 2.38
N LEU A 189 -5.24 11.73 2.44
CA LEU A 189 -3.94 11.49 3.07
C LEU A 189 -2.76 12.07 2.28
N SER A 190 -2.95 12.45 1.02
CA SER A 190 -1.95 13.16 0.19
C SER A 190 -1.53 14.51 0.79
N ARG A 191 -2.32 15.03 1.75
CA ARG A 191 -2.05 16.31 2.42
C ARG A 191 -0.73 16.25 3.19
N GLY A 192 0.05 17.33 3.04
CA GLY A 192 1.40 17.47 3.61
C GLY A 192 1.59 17.06 5.07
N PRO A 193 0.65 17.32 6.01
CA PRO A 193 0.83 16.92 7.41
C PRO A 193 1.00 15.41 7.62
N TYR A 194 0.21 14.54 6.95
CA TYR A 194 0.29 13.10 7.18
C TYR A 194 1.63 12.52 6.72
N VAL A 195 2.02 12.86 5.49
CA VAL A 195 3.31 12.44 4.91
C VAL A 195 4.47 12.93 5.76
N ARG A 196 4.43 14.19 6.21
CA ARG A 196 5.46 14.79 7.07
C ARG A 196 5.56 14.06 8.41
N GLU A 197 4.45 13.92 9.14
CA GLU A 197 4.45 13.30 10.46
C GLU A 197 4.92 11.84 10.43
N TYR A 198 4.61 11.11 9.36
CA TYR A 198 5.15 9.78 9.13
C TYR A 198 6.66 9.82 8.85
N LEU A 199 7.12 10.63 7.88
CA LEU A 199 8.54 10.69 7.49
C LEU A 199 9.45 11.21 8.61
N ASP A 200 8.98 12.15 9.43
CA ASP A 200 9.72 12.66 10.59
C ASP A 200 9.96 11.57 11.65
N ARG A 201 9.11 10.53 11.68
CA ARG A 201 9.24 9.39 12.60
C ARG A 201 9.92 8.19 11.96
N MET A 202 9.60 7.86 10.72
CA MET A 202 10.17 6.70 10.03
C MET A 202 11.56 6.98 9.46
N GLY A 203 11.81 8.22 9.04
CA GLY A 203 12.98 8.60 8.25
C GLY A 203 12.74 8.44 6.75
N ARG A 204 13.60 9.09 5.97
CA ARG A 204 13.68 8.94 4.51
C ARG A 204 14.79 7.94 4.19
N SER A 205 14.57 7.06 3.22
CA SER A 205 15.61 6.15 2.75
C SER A 205 16.62 6.88 1.87
N GLU A 206 17.90 6.50 1.92
CA GLU A 206 18.93 7.13 1.09
C GLU A 206 18.84 6.65 -0.38
N PRO A 207 18.92 7.56 -1.38
CA PRO A 207 19.19 8.99 -1.25
C PRO A 207 17.96 9.76 -0.75
N ALA A 208 18.08 10.49 0.35
CA ALA A 208 16.93 11.14 0.99
C ALA A 208 16.30 12.23 0.11
N GLY A 209 17.11 12.88 -0.75
CA GLY A 209 16.65 13.89 -1.71
C GLY A 209 15.75 13.35 -2.83
N GLU A 210 15.73 12.03 -3.05
CA GLU A 210 14.91 11.38 -4.08
C GLU A 210 13.61 10.75 -3.49
N CYS A 211 13.32 11.00 -2.20
CA CYS A 211 12.15 10.41 -1.53
C CYS A 211 10.82 10.80 -2.20
N GLU A 212 10.64 12.07 -2.56
CA GLU A 212 9.40 12.52 -3.22
C GLU A 212 9.23 11.89 -4.60
N ASP A 213 10.30 11.75 -5.37
CA ASP A 213 10.28 11.10 -6.68
C ASP A 213 9.90 9.62 -6.54
N ARG A 214 10.43 8.93 -5.51
CA ARG A 214 10.05 7.53 -5.22
C ARG A 214 8.58 7.40 -4.89
N ILE A 215 8.06 8.30 -4.04
CA ILE A 215 6.64 8.31 -3.66
C ILE A 215 5.75 8.51 -4.89
N ARG A 216 6.11 9.42 -5.80
CA ARG A 216 5.39 9.62 -7.08
C ARG A 216 5.47 8.39 -7.99
N LEU A 217 6.61 7.71 -8.04
CA LEU A 217 6.71 6.46 -8.80
C LEU A 217 5.86 5.34 -8.16
N TYR A 218 5.82 5.26 -6.83
CA TYR A 218 4.97 4.30 -6.12
C TYR A 218 3.48 4.59 -6.32
N SER A 219 3.06 5.85 -6.43
CA SER A 219 1.66 6.19 -6.70
C SER A 219 1.19 5.74 -8.09
N ALA A 220 2.09 5.55 -9.06
CA ALA A 220 1.73 5.01 -10.36
C ALA A 220 1.08 3.61 -10.28
N LYS A 221 1.56 2.74 -9.37
CA LYS A 221 0.90 1.44 -9.09
C LYS A 221 -0.53 1.66 -8.64
N THR A 222 -0.73 2.57 -7.68
CA THR A 222 -2.03 2.89 -7.10
C THR A 222 -2.98 3.51 -8.13
N ASN A 223 -2.46 4.26 -9.09
CA ASN A 223 -3.23 4.83 -10.19
C ASN A 223 -3.68 3.77 -11.20
N PHE A 224 -2.78 2.87 -11.63
CA PHE A 224 -3.14 1.77 -12.53
C PHE A 224 -4.15 0.80 -11.92
N MET A 225 -4.01 0.47 -10.63
CA MET A 225 -4.97 -0.40 -9.94
C MET A 225 -6.37 0.26 -9.90
N HIS A 226 -6.42 1.56 -9.62
CA HIS A 226 -7.68 2.30 -9.61
C HIS A 226 -8.30 2.42 -11.01
N SER A 227 -7.53 2.76 -12.04
CA SER A 227 -8.05 2.84 -13.41
C SER A 227 -8.51 1.47 -13.95
N ALA A 228 -7.90 0.38 -13.50
CA ALA A 228 -8.35 -0.98 -13.81
C ALA A 228 -9.72 -1.32 -13.17
N VAL A 229 -10.06 -0.73 -12.02
CA VAL A 229 -11.37 -0.90 -11.37
C VAL A 229 -12.42 0.04 -11.96
N PHE A 230 -12.02 1.27 -12.30
CA PHE A 230 -12.90 2.32 -12.80
C PHE A 230 -12.46 2.76 -14.20
N PRO A 231 -12.93 2.07 -15.27
CA PRO A 231 -12.56 2.42 -16.63
C PRO A 231 -12.91 3.88 -16.96
N GLY A 232 -11.99 4.59 -17.62
CA GLY A 232 -12.13 6.02 -17.91
C GLY A 232 -11.86 6.94 -16.72
N SER A 233 -11.28 6.45 -15.62
CA SER A 233 -10.90 7.29 -14.48
C SER A 233 -9.77 8.28 -14.81
N PRO A 234 -9.83 9.52 -14.28
CA PRO A 234 -8.74 10.49 -14.26
C PRO A 234 -7.38 9.95 -13.86
N ALA A 235 -7.35 8.96 -12.97
CA ALA A 235 -6.11 8.36 -12.48
C ALA A 235 -5.23 7.77 -13.59
N ARG A 236 -5.81 7.41 -14.73
CA ARG A 236 -5.05 6.87 -15.87
C ARG A 236 -4.13 7.92 -16.51
N TRP A 237 -4.47 9.21 -16.38
CA TRP A 237 -3.74 10.33 -17.00
C TRP A 237 -2.85 11.08 -16.01
N SER A 238 -2.84 10.70 -14.73
CA SER A 238 -2.11 11.34 -13.63
C SER A 238 -0.82 10.62 -13.25
#